data_AF-A0A7X9FNM1-F1
#
_entry.id   AF-A0A7X9FNM1-F1
#
_cell.length_a   1.000
_cell.length_b   1.000
_cell.length_c   1.000
_cell.angle_alpha   90.00
_cell.angle_beta   90.00
_cell.angle_gamma   90.00
#
_symmetry.space_group_name_H-M   'P 1'
#
loop_
_entity.id
_entity.type
_entity.pdbx_description
1 polymer ?
#
loop_
_entity_poly.entity_id
_entity_poly.type
_entity_poly.pdbx_seq_one_letter_code
_entity_poly.pdbx_strand_id
1 'polypeptide(L)'
;MSLFRRAGLWTALILVSSLLASLLAWAAFPAAMLLGPMIAGMAFALGGATLAVPRRAFAAAQAVIGCLVAVTITPSTLSTLGHQWLPMLVTIVHIIASGAIVGLALIRWGALPGSTAAWGTSPGGA
;
A
#
# COMPACT_ATOMS: atom_id res chain seq x y z
N MET A 1 -12.27 -20.98 -12.32
CA MET A 1 -12.44 -19.78 -13.19
C MET A 1 -11.63 -20.00 -14.45
N SER A 2 -12.23 -19.80 -15.62
CA SER A 2 -11.49 -19.86 -16.89
C SER A 2 -10.42 -18.75 -16.92
N LEU A 3 -9.28 -19.01 -17.57
CA LEU A 3 -8.21 -18.03 -17.76
C LEU A 3 -8.73 -16.71 -18.36
N PHE A 4 -9.68 -16.82 -19.29
CA PHE A 4 -10.35 -15.69 -19.93
C PHE A 4 -11.09 -14.78 -18.95
N ARG A 5 -11.82 -15.36 -17.97
CA ARG A 5 -12.52 -14.58 -16.95
C ARG A 5 -11.55 -13.86 -16.00
N ARG A 6 -10.42 -14.50 -15.68
CA ARG A 6 -9.36 -13.88 -14.86
C ARG A 6 -8.69 -12.72 -15.61
N ALA A 7 -8.38 -12.90 -16.89
CA ALA A 7 -7.84 -11.84 -17.72
C ALA A 7 -8.79 -10.64 -17.78
N GLY A 8 -10.09 -10.88 -18.01
CA GLY A 8 -11.11 -9.81 -18.00
C GLY A 8 -11.19 -9.06 -16.67
N LEU A 9 -11.09 -9.74 -15.54
CA LEU A 9 -11.07 -9.10 -14.22
C LEU A 9 -9.81 -8.25 -13.99
N TRP A 10 -8.63 -8.72 -14.43
CA TRP A 10 -7.40 -7.93 -14.38
C TRP A 10 -7.46 -6.69 -15.26
N THR A 11 -7.98 -6.83 -16.49
CA THR A 11 -8.17 -5.69 -17.40
C THR A 11 -9.14 -4.68 -16.80
N ALA A 12 -10.28 -5.14 -16.26
CA ALA A 12 -11.24 -4.27 -15.60
C ALA A 12 -10.64 -3.59 -14.36
N LEU A 13 -9.87 -4.31 -13.55
CA LEU A 13 -9.20 -3.74 -12.37
C LEU A 13 -8.23 -2.61 -12.78
N ILE A 14 -7.42 -2.82 -13.82
CA ILE A 14 -6.48 -1.80 -14.32
C ILE A 14 -7.25 -0.57 -14.81
N LEU A 15 -8.29 -0.77 -15.63
CA LEU A 15 -9.09 0.34 -16.18
C LEU A 15 -9.76 1.17 -15.07
N VAL A 16 -10.41 0.51 -14.11
CA VAL A 16 -11.07 1.19 -12.99
C VAL A 16 -10.04 1.90 -12.10
N SER A 17 -8.89 1.28 -11.84
CA SER A 17 -7.79 1.89 -11.09
C SER A 17 -7.27 3.15 -11.76
N SER A 18 -7.01 3.09 -13.08
CA SER A 18 -6.53 4.23 -13.87
C SER A 18 -7.56 5.35 -13.93
N LEU A 19 -8.84 5.03 -14.07
CA LEU A 19 -9.92 6.01 -14.06
C LEU A 19 -10.01 6.72 -12.71
N LEU A 20 -10.08 5.97 -11.61
CA LEU A 20 -10.16 6.54 -10.26
C LEU A 20 -8.93 7.39 -9.94
N ALA A 21 -7.72 6.89 -10.23
CA ALA A 21 -6.48 7.63 -10.01
C ALA A 21 -6.45 8.94 -10.81
N SER A 22 -6.94 8.94 -12.06
CA SER A 22 -7.01 10.14 -12.89
C SER A 22 -8.03 11.16 -12.37
N LEU A 23 -9.20 10.69 -11.91
CA LEU A 23 -10.22 11.56 -11.32
C LEU A 23 -9.74 12.19 -10.00
N LEU A 24 -9.11 11.39 -9.14
CA LEU A 24 -8.48 11.86 -7.89
C LEU A 24 -7.37 12.88 -8.19
N ALA A 25 -6.53 12.62 -9.20
CA ALA A 25 -5.46 13.52 -9.61
C ALA A 25 -6.02 14.83 -10.17
N TRP A 26 -7.09 14.77 -10.97
CA TRP A 26 -7.78 15.95 -11.49
C TRP A 26 -8.42 16.79 -10.39
N ALA A 27 -8.90 16.15 -9.32
CA ALA A 27 -9.38 16.81 -8.11
C ALA A 27 -8.24 17.28 -7.17
N ALA A 28 -6.98 17.20 -7.60
CA ALA A 28 -5.79 17.54 -6.80
C ALA A 28 -5.70 16.79 -5.46
N PHE A 29 -6.22 15.57 -5.39
CA PHE A 29 -6.18 14.76 -4.19
C PHE A 29 -4.76 14.24 -3.94
N PRO A 30 -4.22 14.36 -2.71
CA PRO A 30 -2.90 13.83 -2.40
C PRO A 30 -2.89 12.30 -2.58
N ALA A 31 -1.77 11.77 -3.06
CA ALA A 31 -1.58 10.33 -3.30
C ALA A 31 -2.63 9.68 -4.23
N ALA A 32 -3.22 10.45 -5.16
CA ALA A 32 -4.22 9.95 -6.12
C ALA A 32 -3.82 8.65 -6.84
N MET A 33 -2.56 8.55 -7.27
CA MET A 33 -2.01 7.37 -7.97
C MET A 33 -1.93 6.11 -7.09
N LEU A 34 -1.96 6.28 -5.77
CA LEU A 34 -1.99 5.19 -4.79
C LEU A 34 -3.42 4.88 -4.34
N LEU A 35 -4.21 5.91 -4.05
CA LEU A 35 -5.60 5.76 -3.59
C LEU A 35 -6.52 5.16 -4.64
N GLY A 36 -6.38 5.54 -5.92
CA GLY A 36 -7.17 5.01 -7.02
C GLY A 36 -7.16 3.47 -7.11
N PRO A 37 -5.97 2.83 -7.27
CA PRO A 37 -5.88 1.37 -7.27
C PRO A 37 -6.26 0.71 -5.94
N MET A 38 -6.02 1.35 -4.79
CA MET A 38 -6.47 0.81 -3.50
C MET A 38 -7.99 0.70 -3.42
N ILE A 39 -8.71 1.76 -3.80
CA ILE A 39 -10.19 1.78 -3.80
C ILE A 39 -10.74 0.78 -4.81
N ALA A 40 -10.16 0.72 -6.02
CA ALA A 40 -10.55 -0.25 -7.04
C ALA A 40 -10.35 -1.68 -6.56
N GLY A 41 -9.18 -1.99 -5.98
CA GLY A 41 -8.87 -3.30 -5.42
C GLY A 41 -9.83 -3.71 -4.30
N MET A 42 -10.15 -2.78 -3.40
CA MET A 42 -11.12 -3.00 -2.33
C MET A 42 -12.53 -3.29 -2.88
N ALA A 43 -13.01 -2.51 -3.86
CA ALA A 43 -14.30 -2.73 -4.49
C ALA A 43 -14.39 -4.11 -5.18
N PHE A 44 -13.33 -4.51 -5.88
CA PHE A 44 -13.26 -5.83 -6.53
C PHE A 44 -13.22 -6.97 -5.50
N ALA A 45 -12.45 -6.81 -4.43
CA ALA A 45 -12.36 -7.80 -3.34
C ALA A 45 -13.70 -7.98 -2.63
N LEU A 46 -14.40 -6.88 -2.30
CA LEU A 46 -15.74 -6.90 -1.72
C LEU A 46 -16.78 -7.49 -2.68
N GLY A 47 -16.60 -7.31 -3.99
CA GLY A 47 -17.40 -7.95 -5.04
C GLY A 47 -17.11 -9.45 -5.25
N GLY A 48 -16.22 -10.05 -4.46
CA GLY A 48 -15.89 -11.48 -4.53
C GLY A 48 -14.87 -11.85 -5.63
N ALA A 49 -14.18 -10.87 -6.22
CA ALA A 49 -13.12 -11.15 -7.19
C ALA A 49 -11.90 -11.75 -6.49
N THR A 50 -11.51 -12.96 -6.89
CA THR A 50 -10.32 -13.65 -6.35
C THR A 50 -9.10 -13.39 -7.23
N LEU A 51 -8.64 -12.14 -7.23
CA LEU A 51 -7.41 -11.72 -7.91
C LEU A 51 -6.22 -11.86 -6.96
N ALA A 52 -5.39 -12.88 -7.19
CA ALA A 52 -4.15 -13.09 -6.45
C ALA A 52 -2.96 -12.61 -7.27
N VAL A 53 -2.13 -11.75 -6.67
CA VAL A 53 -0.85 -11.33 -7.26
C VAL A 53 0.16 -12.47 -7.13
N PRO A 54 0.78 -12.95 -8.22
CA PRO A 54 1.80 -13.98 -8.12
C PRO A 54 3.05 -13.44 -7.40
N ARG A 55 3.68 -14.26 -6.54
CA ARG A 55 4.83 -13.86 -5.70
C ARG A 55 5.96 -13.18 -6.49
N ARG A 56 6.22 -13.61 -7.72
CA ARG A 56 7.23 -13.01 -8.60
C ARG A 56 6.86 -11.58 -9.03
N ALA A 57 5.59 -11.31 -9.34
CA ALA A 57 5.14 -9.97 -9.69
C ALA A 57 5.17 -9.04 -8.48
N PHE A 58 4.79 -9.53 -7.30
CA PHE A 58 4.92 -8.77 -6.06
C PHE A 58 6.39 -8.41 -5.77
N ALA A 59 7.30 -9.39 -5.88
CA ALA A 59 8.73 -9.15 -5.70
C ALA A 59 9.29 -8.15 -6.74
N ALA A 60 8.85 -8.24 -8.00
CA ALA A 60 9.24 -7.29 -9.04
C ALA A 60 8.75 -5.87 -8.73
N ALA A 61 7.51 -5.70 -8.27
CA ALA A 61 7.00 -4.41 -7.83
C ALA A 61 7.82 -3.85 -6.66
N GLN A 62 8.13 -4.67 -5.64
CA GLN A 62 8.98 -4.28 -4.52
C GLN A 62 10.40 -3.91 -4.97
N ALA A 63 10.97 -4.60 -5.96
CA ALA A 63 12.26 -4.25 -6.53
C ALA A 63 12.24 -2.87 -7.21
N VAL A 64 11.18 -2.56 -7.98
CA VAL A 64 11.01 -1.24 -8.60
C VAL A 64 10.86 -0.15 -7.54
N ILE A 65 10.06 -0.37 -6.51
CA ILE A 65 9.92 0.58 -5.39
C ILE A 65 11.26 0.76 -4.66
N GLY A 66 12.00 -0.32 -4.42
CA GLY A 66 13.34 -0.26 -3.84
C GLY A 66 14.32 0.53 -4.69
N CYS A 67 14.32 0.35 -6.01
CA CYS A 67 15.11 1.15 -6.93
C CYS A 67 14.71 2.63 -6.91
N LEU A 68 13.42 2.93 -6.86
CA LEU A 68 12.93 4.31 -6.76
C LEU A 68 13.42 4.97 -5.47
N VAL A 69 13.35 4.27 -4.33
CA VAL A 69 13.90 4.74 -3.06
C VAL A 69 15.41 4.92 -3.15
N ALA A 70 16.14 3.99 -3.77
CA ALA A 70 17.59 4.11 -3.90
C ALA A 70 18.01 5.35 -4.71
N VAL A 71 17.27 5.69 -5.77
CA VAL A 71 17.55 6.86 -6.62
C VAL A 71 17.29 8.19 -5.88
N THR A 72 16.45 8.21 -4.84
CA THR A 72 16.24 9.42 -4.02
C THR A 72 17.29 9.62 -2.92
N ILE A 73 18.16 8.62 -2.69
CA ILE A 73 19.25 8.74 -1.72
C ILE A 73 20.41 9.51 -2.36
N THR A 74 20.70 10.68 -1.80
CA THR A 74 21.82 11.52 -2.18
C THR A 74 22.84 11.63 -1.02
N PRO A 75 24.07 12.10 -1.25
CA PRO A 75 25.03 12.33 -0.17
C PRO A 75 24.49 13.27 0.93
N SER A 76 23.68 14.27 0.57
CA SER A 76 23.01 15.14 1.53
C SER A 76 21.96 14.40 2.34
N THR A 77 21.13 13.54 1.71
CA THR A 77 20.18 12.66 2.42
C THR A 77 20.91 11.81 3.47
N LEU A 78 22.06 11.24 3.10
CA LEU A 78 22.85 10.38 3.99
C LEU A 78 23.47 11.18 5.15
N SER A 79 23.96 12.38 4.89
CA SER A 79 24.44 13.31 5.92
C SER A 79 23.32 13.71 6.89
N THR A 80 22.13 14.05 6.37
CA THR A 80 20.96 14.35 7.19
C THR A 80 20.56 13.15 8.04
N LEU A 81 20.57 11.94 7.48
CA LEU A 81 20.35 10.70 8.25
C LEU A 81 21.34 10.59 9.40
N GLY A 82 22.63 10.82 9.15
CA GLY A 82 23.67 10.76 10.19
C GLY A 82 23.49 11.80 11.29
N HIS A 83 23.05 13.01 10.95
CA HIS A 83 22.84 14.08 11.95
C HIS A 83 21.51 13.94 12.69
N GLN A 84 20.46 13.44 12.03
CA GLN A 84 19.09 13.36 12.55
C GLN A 84 18.64 11.93 12.84
N TRP A 85 19.58 10.99 12.98
CA TRP A 85 19.29 9.57 13.17
C TRP A 85 18.36 9.32 14.37
N LEU A 86 18.53 10.07 15.47
CA LEU A 86 17.74 9.89 16.68
C LEU A 86 16.29 10.38 16.52
N PRO A 87 16.01 11.63 16.08
CA PRO A 87 14.65 12.04 15.73
C PRO A 87 13.97 11.11 14.73
N MET A 88 14.68 10.67 13.68
CA MET A 88 14.13 9.76 12.69
C MET A 88 13.76 8.40 13.31
N LEU A 89 14.63 7.84 14.14
CA LEU A 89 14.36 6.58 14.84
C LEU A 89 13.16 6.70 15.77
N VAL A 90 13.06 7.80 16.52
CA VAL A 90 11.89 8.09 17.37
C VAL A 90 10.62 8.16 16.54
N THR A 91 10.64 8.86 15.40
CA THR A 91 9.50 8.93 14.49
C THR A 91 9.11 7.56 13.93
N ILE A 92 10.08 6.75 13.49
CA ILE A 92 9.82 5.40 12.98
C ILE A 92 9.16 4.52 14.06
N VAL A 93 9.74 4.49 15.27
CA VAL A 93 9.20 3.73 16.40
C VAL A 93 7.79 4.23 16.75
N HIS A 94 7.57 5.54 16.75
CA HIS A 94 6.26 6.13 17.04
C HIS A 94 5.21 5.72 16.00
N ILE A 95 5.54 5.75 14.70
CA ILE A 95 4.64 5.33 13.62
C ILE A 95 4.31 3.84 13.75
N ILE A 96 5.31 2.99 14.00
CA ILE A 96 5.10 1.54 14.19
C ILE A 96 4.23 1.29 15.42
N ALA A 97 4.53 1.93 16.55
CA ALA A 97 3.75 1.80 17.77
C ALA A 97 2.31 2.28 17.58
N SER A 98 2.10 3.39 16.86
CA SER A 98 0.76 3.91 16.57
C SER A 98 -0.04 2.94 15.71
N GLY A 99 0.57 2.41 14.64
CA GLY A 99 -0.05 1.38 13.81
C GLY A 99 -0.40 0.13 14.63
N ALA A 100 0.51 -0.32 15.50
CA ALA A 100 0.25 -1.45 16.38
C ALA A 100 -0.88 -1.18 17.39
N ILE A 101 -0.96 0.00 17.98
CA ILE A 101 -2.05 0.39 18.89
C ILE A 101 -3.39 0.37 18.16
N VAL A 102 -3.46 0.94 16.94
CA VAL A 102 -4.69 0.91 16.12
C VAL A 102 -5.03 -0.53 15.75
N GLY A 103 -4.05 -1.35 15.35
CA GLY A 103 -4.24 -2.76 15.08
C GLY A 103 -4.81 -3.51 16.29
N LEU A 104 -4.23 -3.32 17.48
CA LEU A 104 -4.72 -3.91 18.72
C LEU A 104 -6.13 -3.44 19.09
N ALA A 105 -6.44 -2.16 18.90
CA ALA A 105 -7.76 -1.61 19.12
C ALA A 105 -8.79 -2.24 18.17
N LEU A 106 -8.46 -2.41 16.89
CA LEU A 106 -9.31 -3.09 15.91
C LEU A 106 -9.49 -4.59 16.21
N ILE A 107 -8.48 -5.25 16.79
CA ILE A 107 -8.61 -6.65 17.23
C ILE A 107 -9.51 -6.75 18.46
N ARG A 108 -9.39 -5.80 19.40
CA ARG A 108 -10.11 -5.86 20.69
C ARG A 108 -11.55 -5.37 20.59
N TRP A 109 -11.82 -4.37 19.75
CA TRP A 109 -13.11 -3.69 19.63
C TRP A 109 -13.73 -3.76 18.24
N GLY A 110 -12.96 -4.11 17.20
CA GLY A 110 -13.47 -4.32 15.85
C GLY A 110 -13.86 -5.78 15.60
N ALA A 111 -14.59 -6.00 14.50
CA ALA A 111 -14.98 -7.34 14.02
C ALA A 111 -13.96 -7.95 13.03
N LEU A 112 -12.74 -7.41 12.96
CA LEU A 112 -11.74 -7.82 11.97
C LEU A 112 -10.91 -9.01 12.49
N PRO A 113 -10.59 -10.00 11.63
CA PRO A 113 -9.63 -11.04 11.98
C PRO A 113 -8.27 -10.43 12.39
N GLY A 114 -7.59 -11.08 13.34
CA GLY A 114 -6.32 -10.57 13.89
C GLY A 114 -5.25 -10.28 12.83
N SER A 115 -5.14 -11.15 11.82
CA SER A 115 -4.23 -10.95 10.70
C SER A 115 -4.63 -9.76 9.83
N THR A 116 -5.92 -9.57 9.54
CA THR A 116 -6.41 -8.44 8.73
C THR A 116 -6.19 -7.10 9.43
N ALA A 117 -6.49 -7.02 10.73
CA ALA A 117 -6.27 -5.82 11.52
C ALA A 117 -4.76 -5.49 11.63
N ALA A 118 -3.91 -6.49 11.89
CA ALA A 118 -2.47 -6.29 12.00
C ALA A 118 -1.83 -5.84 10.68
N TRP A 119 -2.13 -6.51 9.56
CA TRP A 119 -1.56 -6.14 8.27
C TRP A 119 -2.14 -4.84 7.73
N GLY A 120 -3.45 -4.60 7.92
CA GLY A 120 -4.11 -3.37 7.44
C GLY A 120 -3.70 -2.09 8.17
N THR A 121 -3.17 -2.20 9.39
CA THR A 121 -2.70 -1.05 10.19
C THR A 121 -1.17 -0.92 10.22
N SER A 122 -0.45 -1.91 9.68
CA SER A 122 1.00 -1.87 9.61
C SER A 122 1.47 -0.83 8.60
N PRO A 123 2.44 0.02 8.94
CA PRO A 123 3.09 0.92 7.98
C PRO A 123 3.68 0.10 6.82
N GLY A 124 3.17 0.29 5.60
CA GLY A 124 3.58 -0.46 4.39
C GLY A 124 2.90 -1.82 4.17
N GLY A 125 1.89 -2.18 4.96
CA GLY A 125 1.07 -3.39 4.77
C GLY A 125 -0.08 -3.23 3.76
N ALA A 126 -0.28 -2.01 3.23
CA ALA A 126 -1.27 -1.63 2.24
C ALA A 126 -0.62 -1.35 0.87
#